data_AF-A0A538NY01-F1
#
_entry.id   AF-A0A538NY01-F1
#
_cell.length_a   1.000
_cell.length_b   1.000
_cell.length_c   1.000
_cell.angle_alpha   90.00
_cell.angle_beta   90.00
_cell.angle_gamma   90.00
#
_symmetry.space_group_name_H-M   'P 1'
#
loop_
_entity.id
_entity.type
_entity.pdbx_description
1 polymer ?
#
loop_
_entity_poly.entity_id
_entity_poly.type
_entity_poly.pdbx_seq_one_letter_code
_entity_poly.pdbx_strand_id
1 'polypeptide(L)'
;MSERRAVLMLYGLAALSGFLAISVRQIKPDVSLALIAGFTVVLTLLGVYLAGVKGYDQEEQAVAARDKPLFMFLVDFSYKRRIFEVLLDVILIMLAYWSAYAIKFEPFSGSPAWKLFLRTLPVLVVVRLLAFLFFGVYRGLWRYTSLDDLMAFAKAVAAGSVISMIIILFKFRFQGFSRTIFVIDALVMLMLLAGSRLAFRFFRQVLPTANEGAGRRVLIYGAGDAGELLLRELLNNRELLYAPVGFMDDDPKKAGKVIHGLRVFGGNGLFPKIVTRHNVEQVLISTPRITEERIAELWRECEARNIDLKRMSIRIESVDKSVFSLHAKSATNDNI
;
A
#
# COMPACT_ATOMS: atom_id res chain seq x y z
N MET A 1 -10.82 -15.60 -0.86
CA MET A 1 -10.33 -16.33 0.33
C MET A 1 -11.34 -17.42 0.60
N SER A 2 -10.94 -18.68 0.82
CA SER A 2 -11.91 -19.69 1.27
C SER A 2 -12.35 -19.37 2.70
N GLU A 3 -13.64 -19.53 3.01
CA GLU A 3 -14.22 -19.24 4.33
C GLU A 3 -13.42 -19.89 5.46
N ARG A 4 -12.94 -21.12 5.24
CA ARG A 4 -12.09 -21.85 6.19
C ARG A 4 -10.78 -21.12 6.53
N ARG A 5 -10.12 -20.48 5.56
CA ARG A 5 -8.88 -19.71 5.81
C ARG A 5 -9.15 -18.42 6.56
N ALA A 6 -10.26 -17.74 6.27
CA ALA A 6 -10.67 -16.54 7.00
C ALA A 6 -10.97 -16.87 8.48
N VAL A 7 -11.70 -17.97 8.73
CA VAL A 7 -12.01 -18.45 10.08
C VAL A 7 -10.73 -18.83 10.85
N LEU A 8 -9.80 -19.56 10.23
CA LEU A 8 -8.50 -19.89 10.86
C LEU A 8 -7.68 -18.65 11.19
N MET A 9 -7.70 -17.63 10.32
CA MET A 9 -6.99 -16.38 10.54
C MET A 9 -7.58 -15.60 11.72
N LEU A 10 -8.91 -15.59 11.86
CA LEU A 10 -9.61 -14.98 13.00
C LEU A 10 -9.30 -15.71 14.32
N TYR A 11 -9.30 -17.05 14.33
CA TYR A 11 -8.91 -17.81 15.51
C TYR A 11 -7.45 -17.55 15.91
N GLY A 12 -6.53 -17.49 14.94
CA GLY A 12 -5.14 -17.14 15.19
C GLY A 12 -4.98 -15.75 15.82
N LEU A 13 -5.72 -14.76 15.33
CA LEU A 13 -5.70 -13.40 15.84
C LEU A 13 -6.29 -13.30 17.25
N ALA A 14 -7.39 -14.02 17.51
CA ALA A 14 -8.00 -14.12 18.83
C ALA A 14 -7.04 -14.77 19.85
N ALA A 15 -6.42 -15.90 19.50
CA ALA A 15 -5.44 -16.58 20.33
C ALA A 15 -4.22 -15.70 20.64
N LEU A 16 -3.69 -15.00 19.62
CA LEU A 16 -2.59 -14.06 19.79
C LEU A 16 -2.97 -12.91 20.74
N SER A 17 -4.17 -12.35 20.59
CA SER A 17 -4.67 -11.28 21.45
C SER A 17 -4.82 -11.73 22.91
N GLY A 18 -5.31 -12.96 23.13
CA GLY A 18 -5.46 -13.55 24.46
C GLY A 18 -4.10 -13.82 25.13
N PHE A 19 -3.14 -14.37 24.37
CA PHE A 19 -1.78 -14.57 24.85
C PHE A 19 -1.11 -13.24 25.24
N LEU A 20 -1.29 -12.21 24.41
CA LEU A 20 -0.72 -10.89 24.67
C LEU A 20 -1.36 -10.24 25.91
N ALA A 21 -2.68 -10.38 26.10
CA ALA A 21 -3.37 -9.88 27.29
C ALA A 21 -2.88 -10.52 28.59
N ILE A 22 -2.60 -11.83 28.58
CA ILE A 22 -2.04 -12.53 29.74
C ILE A 22 -0.59 -12.10 29.99
N SER A 23 0.21 -11.99 28.91
CA SER A 23 1.63 -11.59 29.00
C SER A 23 1.79 -10.18 29.56
N VAL A 24 0.94 -9.25 29.13
CA VAL A 24 0.92 -7.84 29.60
C VAL A 24 0.69 -7.73 31.12
N ARG A 25 -0.06 -8.68 31.72
CA ARG A 25 -0.30 -8.69 33.18
C ARG A 25 0.91 -9.15 33.99
N GLN A 26 1.80 -9.93 33.39
CA GLN A 26 2.94 -10.54 34.09
C GLN A 26 4.25 -9.75 33.90
N ILE A 27 4.29 -8.84 32.92
CA ILE A 27 5.48 -8.10 32.52
C ILE A 27 5.45 -6.68 33.09
N LYS A 28 6.64 -6.07 33.24
CA LYS A 28 6.80 -4.68 33.67
C LYS A 28 6.03 -3.70 32.76
N PRO A 29 5.51 -2.58 33.31
CA PRO A 29 4.64 -1.66 32.57
C PRO A 29 5.30 -1.04 31.32
N ASP A 30 6.62 -0.84 31.35
CA ASP A 30 7.38 -0.34 30.21
C ASP A 30 7.31 -1.31 29.03
N VAL A 31 7.71 -2.56 29.22
CA VAL A 31 7.70 -3.58 28.16
C VAL A 31 6.27 -3.93 27.72
N SER A 32 5.31 -3.94 28.64
CA SER A 32 3.89 -4.16 28.33
C SER A 32 3.34 -3.10 27.37
N LEU A 33 3.74 -1.83 27.52
CA LEU A 33 3.29 -0.74 26.67
C LEU A 33 3.81 -0.89 25.22
N ALA A 34 5.03 -1.37 25.05
CA ALA A 34 5.60 -1.67 23.75
C ALA A 34 4.90 -2.84 23.06
N LEU A 35 4.57 -3.92 23.80
CA LEU A 35 3.83 -5.06 23.26
C LEU A 35 2.43 -4.67 22.78
N ILE A 36 1.71 -3.86 23.55
CA ILE A 36 0.38 -3.35 23.18
C ILE A 36 0.49 -2.47 21.93
N ALA A 37 1.45 -1.56 21.89
CA ALA A 37 1.65 -0.68 20.73
C ALA A 37 2.00 -1.48 19.47
N GLY A 38 2.91 -2.45 19.56
CA GLY A 38 3.26 -3.35 18.45
C GLY A 38 2.06 -4.15 17.93
N PHE A 39 1.26 -4.72 18.83
CA PHE A 39 0.04 -5.43 18.46
C PHE A 39 -0.99 -4.51 17.77
N THR A 40 -1.14 -3.29 18.27
CA THR A 40 -2.06 -2.30 17.68
C THR A 40 -1.58 -1.84 16.31
N VAL A 41 -0.27 -1.69 16.09
CA VAL A 41 0.31 -1.47 14.75
C VAL A 41 -0.09 -2.61 13.82
N VAL A 42 0.13 -3.88 14.20
CA VAL A 42 -0.22 -5.04 13.38
C VAL A 42 -1.72 -5.07 13.05
N LEU A 43 -2.58 -4.86 14.04
CA LEU A 43 -4.03 -4.79 13.83
C LEU A 43 -4.43 -3.64 12.89
N THR A 44 -3.80 -2.47 13.03
CA THR A 44 -4.10 -1.31 12.19
C THR A 44 -3.65 -1.57 10.74
N LEU A 45 -2.45 -2.15 10.55
CA LEU A 45 -1.97 -2.56 9.22
C LEU A 45 -2.91 -3.58 8.56
N LEU A 46 -3.35 -4.58 9.33
CA LEU A 46 -4.30 -5.58 8.87
C LEU A 46 -5.67 -4.96 8.53
N GLY A 47 -6.19 -4.07 9.37
CA GLY A 47 -7.45 -3.35 9.15
C GLY A 47 -7.41 -2.49 7.89
N VAL A 48 -6.33 -1.73 7.67
CA VAL A 48 -6.12 -0.95 6.44
C VAL A 48 -6.05 -1.85 5.20
N TYR A 49 -5.39 -3.00 5.31
CA TYR A 49 -5.31 -3.97 4.23
C TYR A 49 -6.70 -4.52 3.87
N LEU A 50 -7.47 -4.97 4.88
CA LEU A 50 -8.82 -5.52 4.70
C LEU A 50 -9.81 -4.48 4.19
N ALA A 51 -9.74 -3.23 4.66
CA ALA A 51 -10.57 -2.13 4.15
C ALA A 51 -10.30 -1.83 2.66
N GLY A 52 -9.13 -2.23 2.13
CA GLY A 52 -8.79 -2.13 0.72
C GLY A 52 -9.39 -3.23 -0.17
N VAL A 53 -9.91 -4.32 0.41
CA VAL A 53 -10.52 -5.43 -0.30
C VAL A 53 -12.03 -5.16 -0.39
N LYS A 54 -12.46 -4.45 -1.44
CA LYS A 54 -13.89 -4.30 -1.75
C LYS A 54 -14.47 -5.67 -2.09
N GLY A 55 -15.30 -6.20 -1.19
CA GLY A 55 -16.06 -7.44 -1.37
C GLY A 55 -17.57 -7.25 -1.15
N TYR A 56 -18.08 -6.02 -1.26
CA TYR A 56 -19.52 -5.74 -1.20
C TYR A 56 -19.96 -5.04 -2.48
N ASP A 57 -20.90 -5.68 -3.17
CA ASP A 57 -21.52 -5.18 -4.39
C ASP A 57 -22.22 -3.84 -4.11
N GLN A 58 -22.13 -2.91 -5.06
CA GLN A 58 -22.66 -1.54 -4.94
C GLN A 58 -24.18 -1.52 -4.67
N GLU A 59 -24.89 -2.60 -5.02
CA GLU A 59 -26.33 -2.74 -4.85
C GLU A 59 -26.75 -3.05 -3.40
N GLU A 60 -26.01 -3.86 -2.64
CA GLU A 60 -26.29 -4.14 -1.22
C GLU A 60 -26.03 -2.92 -0.32
N GLN A 61 -25.08 -2.06 -0.72
CA GLN A 61 -24.76 -0.82 0.01
C GLN A 61 -25.93 0.18 -0.02
N ALA A 62 -26.68 0.24 -1.13
CA ALA A 62 -27.85 1.09 -1.26
C ALA A 62 -29.02 0.59 -0.37
N VAL A 63 -29.12 -0.72 -0.17
CA VAL A 63 -30.15 -1.34 0.69
C VAL A 63 -29.80 -1.18 2.17
N ALA A 64 -28.54 -1.40 2.57
CA ALA A 64 -28.10 -1.25 3.96
C ALA A 64 -28.05 0.21 4.45
N ALA A 65 -27.87 1.18 3.53
CA ALA A 65 -27.89 2.62 3.83
C ALA A 65 -29.26 3.12 4.34
N ARG A 66 -30.34 2.37 4.09
CA ARG A 66 -31.69 2.75 4.48
C ARG A 66 -31.99 2.50 5.97
N ASP A 67 -31.29 1.56 6.61
CA ASP A 67 -31.67 1.06 7.94
C ASP A 67 -30.72 1.47 9.10
N LYS A 68 -29.47 1.87 8.87
CA LYS A 68 -28.51 2.16 9.97
C LYS A 68 -27.54 3.33 9.67
N PRO A 69 -27.91 4.59 9.98
CA PRO A 69 -27.07 5.76 9.72
C PRO A 69 -25.74 5.76 10.51
N LEU A 70 -25.70 5.12 11.69
CA LEU A 70 -24.48 4.95 12.48
C LEU A 70 -23.48 3.98 11.84
N PHE A 71 -23.98 2.93 11.16
CA PHE A 71 -23.14 2.01 10.39
C PHE A 71 -22.57 2.72 9.16
N MET A 72 -23.38 3.54 8.47
CA MET A 72 -22.91 4.37 7.36
C MET A 72 -21.87 5.39 7.80
N PHE A 73 -22.04 6.06 8.96
CA PHE A 73 -21.02 6.96 9.52
C PHE A 73 -19.70 6.23 9.80
N LEU A 74 -19.74 5.05 10.41
CA LEU A 74 -18.54 4.25 10.68
C LEU A 74 -17.89 3.70 9.40
N VAL A 75 -18.69 3.34 8.40
CA VAL A 75 -18.22 2.87 7.09
C VAL A 75 -17.63 4.02 6.28
N ASP A 76 -18.27 5.19 6.21
CA ASP A 76 -17.74 6.41 5.58
C ASP A 76 -16.47 6.92 6.28
N PHE A 77 -16.41 6.77 7.61
CA PHE A 77 -15.20 7.04 8.40
C PHE A 77 -14.09 6.02 8.07
N SER A 78 -14.45 4.75 7.84
CA SER A 78 -13.54 3.70 7.37
C SER A 78 -13.07 3.90 5.92
N TYR A 79 -13.87 4.56 5.07
CA TYR A 79 -13.54 4.85 3.67
C TYR A 79 -12.53 5.99 3.50
N LYS A 80 -12.36 6.88 4.49
CA LYS A 80 -11.23 7.82 4.51
C LYS A 80 -9.98 7.09 4.98
N ARG A 81 -9.31 6.37 4.06
CA ARG A 81 -7.98 5.73 4.26
C ARG A 81 -7.08 6.53 5.21
N ARG A 82 -7.02 7.85 5.02
CA ARG A 82 -6.29 8.84 5.82
C ARG A 82 -6.46 8.74 7.33
N ILE A 83 -7.61 8.33 7.86
CA ILE A 83 -7.81 8.23 9.31
C ILE A 83 -6.98 7.09 9.89
N PHE A 84 -6.98 5.93 9.25
CA PHE A 84 -6.14 4.83 9.66
C PHE A 84 -4.65 5.15 9.50
N GLU A 85 -4.29 5.94 8.48
CA GLU A 85 -2.93 6.43 8.29
C GLU A 85 -2.47 7.30 9.47
N VAL A 86 -3.31 8.25 9.89
CA VAL A 86 -3.05 9.11 11.04
C VAL A 86 -3.00 8.28 12.33
N LEU A 87 -3.92 7.34 12.52
CA LEU A 87 -3.96 6.49 13.71
C LEU A 87 -2.71 5.61 13.82
N LEU A 88 -2.28 5.00 12.71
CA LEU A 88 -1.03 4.26 12.64
C LEU A 88 0.14 5.16 13.03
N ASP A 89 0.23 6.35 12.44
CA ASP A 89 1.32 7.29 12.73
C ASP A 89 1.33 7.72 14.19
N VAL A 90 0.17 7.96 14.82
CA VAL A 90 0.08 8.25 16.26
C VAL A 90 0.73 7.13 17.07
N ILE A 91 0.42 5.87 16.76
CA ILE A 91 1.00 4.72 17.47
C ILE A 91 2.51 4.64 17.22
N LEU A 92 2.97 4.85 15.98
CA LEU A 92 4.40 4.85 15.65
C LEU A 92 5.15 5.97 16.38
N ILE A 93 4.56 7.15 16.51
CA ILE A 93 5.13 8.27 17.27
C ILE A 93 5.27 7.90 18.75
N MET A 94 4.22 7.33 19.35
CA MET A 94 4.26 6.87 20.74
C MET A 94 5.33 5.80 20.95
N LEU A 95 5.43 4.85 20.02
CA LEU A 95 6.40 3.76 20.07
C LEU A 95 7.84 4.28 19.92
N ALA A 96 8.09 5.18 18.95
CA ALA A 96 9.42 5.78 18.74
C ALA A 96 9.90 6.52 19.99
N TYR A 97 9.01 7.32 20.59
CA TYR A 97 9.35 8.09 21.77
C TYR A 97 9.56 7.20 23.00
N TRP A 98 8.71 6.19 23.17
CA TRP A 98 8.88 5.18 24.20
C TRP A 98 10.23 4.44 24.05
N SER A 99 10.58 4.01 22.84
CA SER A 99 11.85 3.34 22.55
C SER A 99 13.05 4.24 22.86
N ALA A 100 12.96 5.55 22.61
CA ALA A 100 14.02 6.48 22.95
C ALA A 100 14.26 6.57 24.46
N TYR A 101 13.19 6.54 25.27
CA TYR A 101 13.32 6.47 26.73
C TYR A 101 13.83 5.11 27.20
N ALA A 102 13.36 4.02 26.63
CA ALA A 102 13.81 2.67 26.96
C ALA A 102 15.32 2.52 26.69
N ILE A 103 15.78 2.88 25.49
CA ILE A 103 17.21 2.81 25.11
C ILE A 103 18.08 3.69 26.01
N LYS A 104 17.58 4.87 26.40
CA LYS A 104 18.36 5.83 27.19
C LYS A 104 18.38 5.50 28.69
N PHE A 105 17.30 4.94 29.20
CA PHE A 105 17.06 4.71 30.62
C PHE A 105 16.53 3.28 30.79
N GLU A 106 17.40 2.35 31.18
CA GLU A 106 17.04 0.96 31.44
C GLU A 106 17.25 0.63 32.93
N PRO A 107 16.20 0.24 33.69
CA PRO A 107 14.75 0.40 33.46
C PRO A 107 14.26 1.82 33.82
N PHE A 108 13.29 2.38 33.08
CA PHE A 108 12.76 3.73 33.36
C PHE A 108 11.37 3.75 34.02
N SER A 109 10.65 2.64 34.06
CA SER A 109 9.37 2.53 34.76
C SER A 109 9.56 2.85 36.25
N GLY A 110 8.75 3.78 36.78
CA GLY A 110 8.86 4.26 38.18
C GLY A 110 9.94 5.32 38.45
N SER A 111 10.78 5.65 37.46
CA SER A 111 11.80 6.71 37.59
C SER A 111 11.21 8.12 37.40
N PRO A 112 11.93 9.20 37.75
CA PRO A 112 11.55 10.56 37.38
C PRO A 112 11.35 10.75 35.86
N ALA A 113 12.08 9.96 35.05
CA ALA A 113 11.95 9.97 33.59
C ALA A 113 10.58 9.46 33.11
N TRP A 114 9.92 8.57 33.87
CA TRP A 114 8.56 8.09 33.56
C TRP A 114 7.51 9.21 33.62
N LYS A 115 7.54 10.01 34.70
CA LYS A 115 6.64 11.17 34.84
C LYS A 115 6.89 12.21 33.75
N LEU A 116 8.16 12.37 33.40
CA LEU A 116 8.58 13.29 32.35
C LEU A 116 8.05 12.85 30.98
N PHE A 117 8.24 11.58 30.63
CA PHE A 117 7.70 10.94 29.42
C PHE A 117 6.19 11.16 29.28
N LEU A 118 5.40 10.85 30.31
CA LEU A 118 3.95 11.02 30.28
C LEU A 118 3.52 12.47 30.08
N ARG A 119 4.28 13.43 30.62
CA ARG A 119 3.96 14.86 30.54
C ARG A 119 4.31 15.46 29.17
N THR A 120 5.34 14.95 28.50
CA THR A 120 5.79 15.45 27.19
C THR A 120 5.23 14.69 26.00
N LEU A 121 4.77 13.45 26.18
CA LEU A 121 4.20 12.62 25.13
C LEU A 121 3.06 13.33 24.36
N PRO A 122 2.05 13.97 25.00
CA PRO A 122 0.97 14.64 24.25
C PRO A 122 1.47 15.80 23.39
N VAL A 123 2.44 16.57 23.91
CA VAL A 123 3.05 17.70 23.18
C VAL A 123 3.78 17.18 21.94
N LEU A 124 4.58 16.13 22.11
CA LEU A 124 5.34 15.54 21.01
C LEU A 124 4.42 14.97 19.93
N VAL A 125 3.36 14.23 20.32
CA VAL A 125 2.38 13.69 19.36
C VAL A 125 1.74 14.79 18.54
N VAL A 126 1.22 15.85 19.19
CA VAL A 126 0.55 16.96 18.48
C VAL A 126 1.51 17.67 17.53
N VAL A 127 2.70 18.04 18.00
CA VAL A 127 3.70 18.75 17.18
C VAL A 127 4.15 17.91 15.98
N ARG A 128 4.36 16.61 16.21
CA ARG A 128 4.80 15.68 15.16
C ARG A 128 3.72 15.47 14.10
N LEU A 129 2.46 15.33 14.50
CA LEU A 129 1.34 15.25 13.56
C LEU A 129 1.20 16.53 12.71
N LEU A 130 1.34 17.70 13.33
CA LEU A 130 1.31 18.98 12.59
C LEU A 130 2.47 19.09 11.61
N ALA A 131 3.67 18.66 12.00
CA ALA A 131 4.81 18.60 11.09
C ALA A 131 4.53 17.64 9.92
N PHE A 132 3.98 16.45 10.18
CA PHE A 132 3.64 15.48 9.14
C PHE A 132 2.60 16.02 8.15
N LEU A 133 1.62 16.77 8.66
CA LEU A 133 0.62 17.45 7.83
C LEU A 133 1.25 18.55 6.95
N PHE A 134 2.12 19.37 7.54
CA PHE A 134 2.77 20.50 6.84
C PHE A 134 3.74 20.03 5.75
N PHE A 135 4.57 19.04 6.06
CA PHE A 135 5.53 18.47 5.12
C PHE A 135 4.92 17.45 4.14
N GLY A 136 3.60 17.26 4.20
CA GLY A 136 2.87 16.49 3.18
C GLY A 136 3.04 14.98 3.26
N VAL A 137 3.36 14.42 4.44
CA VAL A 137 3.47 12.96 4.66
C VAL A 137 2.18 12.22 4.28
N TYR A 138 1.03 12.89 4.38
CA TYR A 138 -0.30 12.38 4.03
C TYR A 138 -0.77 12.76 2.61
N ARG A 139 0.03 13.49 1.83
CA ARG A 139 -0.32 13.89 0.46
C ARG A 139 0.06 12.83 -0.57
N GLY A 140 1.10 12.04 -0.29
CA GLY A 140 1.59 10.99 -1.18
C GLY A 140 0.66 9.78 -1.23
N LEU A 141 0.41 9.27 -2.44
CA LEU A 141 -0.19 7.95 -2.63
C LEU A 141 0.83 6.90 -2.19
N TRP A 142 0.61 6.23 -1.05
CA TRP A 142 1.54 5.23 -0.49
C TRP A 142 1.94 4.11 -1.48
N ARG A 143 1.10 3.90 -2.50
CA ARG A 143 1.34 2.98 -3.62
C ARG A 143 2.59 3.32 -4.45
N TYR A 144 3.01 4.58 -4.47
CA TYR A 144 4.10 5.08 -5.31
C TYR A 144 5.27 5.68 -4.51
N THR A 145 5.40 5.31 -3.23
CA THR A 145 6.46 5.85 -2.35
C THR A 145 7.82 5.75 -3.03
N SER A 146 8.40 6.90 -3.33
CA SER A 146 9.63 7.16 -4.08
C SER A 146 10.76 7.61 -3.14
N LEU A 147 11.97 7.80 -3.67
CA LEU A 147 13.07 8.38 -2.90
C LEU A 147 12.76 9.82 -2.44
N ASP A 148 11.95 10.55 -3.21
CA ASP A 148 11.54 11.92 -2.86
C ASP A 148 10.62 11.94 -1.63
N ASP A 149 9.80 10.90 -1.44
CA ASP A 149 8.97 10.74 -0.25
C ASP A 149 9.82 10.51 1.01
N LEU A 150 10.95 9.82 0.89
CA LEU A 150 11.88 9.62 2.01
C LEU A 150 12.50 10.95 2.47
N MET A 151 12.79 11.86 1.54
CA MET A 151 13.24 13.21 1.89
C MET A 151 12.15 14.02 2.60
N ALA A 152 10.89 13.88 2.18
CA ALA A 152 9.77 14.51 2.85
C ALA A 152 9.61 13.98 4.29
N PHE A 153 9.74 12.67 4.49
CA PHE A 153 9.71 12.04 5.81
C PHE A 153 10.85 12.54 6.70
N ALA A 154 12.08 12.58 6.18
CA ALA A 154 13.24 13.07 6.92
C ALA A 154 13.06 14.53 7.36
N LYS A 155 12.57 15.42 6.47
CA LYS A 155 12.28 16.82 6.81
C LYS A 155 11.18 16.93 7.87
N ALA A 156 10.10 16.15 7.73
CA ALA A 156 8.99 16.16 8.68
C ALA A 156 9.41 15.69 10.07
N VAL A 157 10.19 14.60 10.14
CA VAL A 157 10.75 14.08 11.39
C VAL A 157 11.72 15.08 12.00
N ALA A 158 12.69 15.60 11.23
CA ALA A 158 13.67 16.56 11.73
C ALA A 158 13.00 17.82 12.28
N ALA A 159 12.10 18.45 11.52
CA ALA A 159 11.35 19.63 11.95
C ALA A 159 10.50 19.32 13.19
N GLY A 160 9.76 18.21 13.19
CA GLY A 160 8.95 17.79 14.33
C GLY A 160 9.77 17.57 15.60
N SER A 161 10.96 16.96 15.49
CA SER A 161 11.88 16.76 16.62
C SER A 161 12.43 18.07 17.15
N VAL A 162 12.88 18.97 16.26
CA VAL A 162 13.43 20.29 16.65
C VAL A 162 12.36 21.14 17.32
N ILE A 163 11.17 21.24 16.73
CA ILE A 163 10.05 22.04 17.29
C ILE A 163 9.61 21.44 18.63
N SER A 164 9.49 20.11 18.74
CA SER A 164 9.13 19.46 20.00
C SER A 164 10.18 19.73 21.08
N MET A 165 11.47 19.66 20.73
CA MET A 165 12.57 19.96 21.66
C MET A 165 12.51 21.42 22.15
N ILE A 166 12.25 22.37 21.26
CA ILE A 166 12.12 23.80 21.61
C ILE A 166 10.91 24.02 22.54
N ILE A 167 9.73 23.47 22.22
CA ILE A 167 8.53 23.64 23.05
C ILE A 167 8.75 23.03 24.44
N ILE A 168 9.35 21.84 24.50
CA ILE A 168 9.64 21.16 25.76
C ILE A 168 10.69 21.95 26.56
N LEU A 169 11.69 22.56 25.90
CA LEU A 169 12.68 23.43 26.53
C LEU A 169 12.02 24.59 27.26
N PHE A 170 11.17 25.34 26.56
CA PHE A 170 10.52 26.53 27.12
C PHE A 170 9.50 26.18 28.20
N LYS A 171 8.71 25.11 28.02
CA LYS A 171 7.62 24.74 28.94
C LYS A 171 8.11 24.03 30.21
N PHE A 172 9.18 23.24 30.13
CA PHE A 172 9.64 22.38 31.24
C PHE A 172 11.05 22.72 31.74
N ARG A 173 11.69 23.77 31.23
CA ARG A 173 12.98 24.34 31.69
C ARG A 173 14.15 23.34 31.75
N PHE A 174 14.12 22.27 30.95
CA PHE A 174 15.19 21.27 30.82
C PHE A 174 15.63 20.51 32.08
N GLN A 175 14.96 20.68 33.24
CA GLN A 175 15.38 19.97 34.45
C GLN A 175 15.18 18.46 34.28
N GLY A 176 16.29 17.73 34.18
CA GLY A 176 16.30 16.27 34.00
C GLY A 176 16.11 15.77 32.56
N PHE A 177 16.16 16.63 31.55
CA PHE A 177 15.95 16.22 30.14
C PHE A 177 17.26 15.97 29.38
N SER A 178 17.42 14.75 28.86
CA SER A 178 18.55 14.40 27.99
C SER A 178 18.24 14.73 26.52
N ARG A 179 19.05 15.60 25.89
CA ARG A 179 18.94 15.96 24.46
C ARG A 179 19.03 14.74 23.53
N THR A 180 19.77 13.73 23.96
CA THR A 180 19.94 12.47 23.23
C THR A 180 18.62 11.76 22.95
N ILE A 181 17.59 11.95 23.80
CA ILE A 181 16.27 11.31 23.61
C ILE A 181 15.64 11.77 22.29
N PHE A 182 15.72 13.06 21.95
CA PHE A 182 15.14 13.59 20.72
C PHE A 182 15.87 13.08 19.47
N VAL A 183 17.18 12.83 19.58
CA VAL A 183 17.99 12.27 18.49
C VAL A 183 17.64 10.80 18.29
N ILE A 184 17.57 10.01 19.36
CA ILE A 184 17.17 8.60 19.29
C ILE A 184 15.74 8.49 18.76
N ASP A 185 14.80 9.28 19.29
CA ASP A 185 13.41 9.34 18.81
C ASP A 185 13.34 9.66 17.32
N ALA A 186 14.10 10.66 16.84
CA ALA A 186 14.11 11.02 15.43
C ALA A 186 14.56 9.85 14.54
N LEU A 187 15.63 9.16 14.94
CA LEU A 187 16.16 8.02 14.19
C LEU A 187 15.18 6.84 14.18
N VAL A 188 14.67 6.47 15.36
CA VAL A 188 13.70 5.37 15.49
C VAL A 188 12.42 5.70 14.73
N MET A 189 11.92 6.93 14.83
CA MET A 189 10.72 7.35 14.12
C MET A 189 10.91 7.30 12.60
N LEU A 190 12.06 7.76 12.09
CA LEU A 190 12.33 7.72 10.66
C LEU A 190 12.33 6.26 10.15
N MET A 191 12.94 5.35 10.90
CA MET A 191 12.93 3.92 10.60
C MET A 191 11.52 3.33 10.64
N LEU A 192 10.74 3.62 11.69
CA LEU A 192 9.37 3.12 11.85
C LEU A 192 8.44 3.67 10.77
N LEU A 193 8.54 4.97 10.44
CA LEU A 193 7.72 5.59 9.42
C LEU A 193 8.03 4.99 8.04
N ALA A 194 9.30 4.98 7.63
CA ALA A 194 9.71 4.38 6.37
C ALA A 194 9.36 2.89 6.29
N GLY A 195 9.63 2.16 7.38
CA GLY A 195 9.31 0.74 7.51
C GLY A 195 7.81 0.45 7.38
N SER A 196 6.94 1.27 7.99
CA SER A 196 5.49 1.10 7.89
C SER A 196 4.98 1.26 6.45
N ARG A 197 5.50 2.25 5.71
CA ARG A 197 5.11 2.52 4.32
C ARG A 197 5.64 1.44 3.38
N LEU A 198 6.88 1.00 3.58
CA LEU A 198 7.47 -0.12 2.85
C LEU A 198 6.69 -1.41 3.13
N ALA A 199 6.32 -1.68 4.38
CA ALA A 199 5.54 -2.85 4.75
C ALA A 199 4.22 -2.90 4.00
N PHE A 200 3.48 -1.79 3.86
CA PHE A 200 2.27 -1.76 3.02
C PHE A 200 2.52 -2.10 1.56
N ARG A 201 3.65 -1.66 0.99
CA ARG A 201 4.06 -2.03 -0.37
C ARG A 201 4.34 -3.53 -0.46
N PHE A 202 5.08 -4.08 0.49
CA PHE A 202 5.41 -5.51 0.54
C PHE A 202 4.16 -6.37 0.78
N PHE A 203 3.29 -6.03 1.73
CA PHE A 203 2.06 -6.78 2.00
C PHE A 203 1.16 -6.87 0.76
N ARG A 204 1.09 -5.82 -0.07
CA ARG A 204 0.35 -5.89 -1.35
C ARG A 204 1.01 -6.76 -2.41
N GLN A 205 2.33 -6.91 -2.38
CA GLN A 205 3.07 -7.73 -3.33
C GLN A 205 3.11 -9.21 -2.91
N VAL A 206 3.10 -9.48 -1.59
CA VAL A 206 3.36 -10.81 -1.03
C VAL A 206 2.10 -11.54 -0.59
N LEU A 207 1.02 -10.85 -0.20
CA LEU A 207 -0.23 -11.57 0.13
C LEU A 207 -1.03 -11.84 -1.14
N PRO A 208 -1.33 -13.12 -1.42
CA PRO A 208 -2.36 -13.51 -2.37
C PRO A 208 -3.65 -12.76 -2.04
N THR A 209 -4.04 -11.83 -2.89
CA THR A 209 -5.39 -11.30 -2.75
C THR A 209 -6.35 -12.30 -3.37
N ALA A 210 -7.58 -12.35 -2.85
CA ALA A 210 -8.58 -13.38 -3.11
C ALA A 210 -8.89 -13.73 -4.58
N ASN A 211 -8.38 -12.97 -5.56
CA ASN A 211 -8.54 -13.17 -7.00
C ASN A 211 -7.33 -13.82 -7.70
N GLU A 212 -6.33 -14.34 -6.98
CA GLU A 212 -5.33 -15.23 -7.58
C GLU A 212 -6.05 -16.47 -8.16
N GLY A 213 -6.30 -16.42 -9.48
CA GLY A 213 -6.98 -17.47 -10.24
C GLY A 213 -8.29 -17.07 -10.91
N ALA A 214 -8.85 -15.88 -10.67
CA ALA A 214 -10.12 -15.45 -11.27
C ALA A 214 -9.97 -14.62 -12.56
N GLY A 215 -8.74 -14.39 -13.02
CA GLY A 215 -8.45 -13.62 -14.23
C GLY A 215 -7.95 -14.50 -15.37
N ARG A 216 -8.22 -14.10 -16.61
CA ARG A 216 -7.75 -14.80 -17.82
C ARG A 216 -6.23 -14.85 -17.81
N ARG A 217 -5.66 -16.02 -18.04
CA ARG A 217 -4.20 -16.21 -17.99
C ARG A 217 -3.54 -15.59 -19.23
N VAL A 218 -2.69 -14.59 -19.01
CA VAL A 218 -2.11 -13.81 -20.11
C VAL A 218 -0.60 -13.94 -20.23
N LEU A 219 -0.13 -14.18 -21.45
CA LEU A 219 1.28 -14.12 -21.82
C LEU A 219 1.56 -12.77 -22.47
N ILE A 220 2.53 -12.02 -21.95
CA ILE A 220 2.89 -10.71 -22.50
C ILE A 220 3.99 -10.89 -23.54
N TYR A 221 3.72 -10.52 -24.80
CA TYR A 221 4.72 -10.52 -25.86
C TYR A 221 5.44 -9.17 -25.92
N GLY A 222 6.75 -9.20 -25.70
CA GLY A 222 7.64 -8.04 -25.54
C GLY A 222 8.02 -7.82 -24.07
N ALA A 223 9.25 -8.13 -23.70
CA ALA A 223 9.84 -7.89 -22.38
C ALA A 223 10.68 -6.59 -22.38
N GLY A 224 10.11 -5.50 -22.88
CA GLY A 224 10.70 -4.15 -22.85
C GLY A 224 9.92 -3.22 -21.93
N ASP A 225 10.21 -1.92 -21.99
CA ASP A 225 9.56 -0.91 -21.14
C ASP A 225 8.03 -0.89 -21.31
N ALA A 226 7.54 -1.05 -22.54
CA ALA A 226 6.10 -1.11 -22.81
C ALA A 226 5.44 -2.37 -22.21
N GLY A 227 6.13 -3.51 -22.22
CA GLY A 227 5.65 -4.74 -21.59
C GLY A 227 5.68 -4.67 -20.07
N GLU A 228 6.70 -4.03 -19.51
CA GLU A 228 6.78 -3.74 -18.08
C GLU A 228 5.65 -2.82 -17.62
N LEU A 229 5.36 -1.78 -18.41
CA LEU A 229 4.25 -0.86 -18.17
C LEU A 229 2.89 -1.57 -18.26
N LEU A 230 2.70 -2.43 -19.26
CA LEU A 230 1.51 -3.27 -19.36
C LEU A 230 1.36 -4.14 -18.12
N LEU A 231 2.42 -4.85 -17.71
CA LEU A 231 2.38 -5.69 -16.52
C LEU A 231 2.01 -4.88 -15.27
N ARG A 232 2.57 -3.68 -15.11
CA ARG A 232 2.19 -2.79 -14.01
C ARG A 232 0.70 -2.48 -14.05
N GLU A 233 0.14 -2.15 -15.21
CA GLU A 233 -1.29 -1.85 -15.34
C GLU A 233 -2.14 -3.08 -15.01
N LEU A 234 -1.80 -4.27 -15.52
CA LEU A 234 -2.52 -5.51 -15.21
C LEU A 234 -2.49 -5.86 -13.73
N LEU A 235 -1.35 -5.67 -13.06
CA LEU A 235 -1.23 -5.89 -11.62
C LEU A 235 -1.96 -4.82 -10.80
N ASN A 236 -2.04 -3.61 -11.36
CA ASN A 236 -2.58 -2.46 -10.66
C ASN A 236 -4.09 -2.27 -10.82
N ASN A 237 -4.65 -2.73 -11.93
CA ASN A 237 -6.03 -2.55 -12.32
C ASN A 237 -6.73 -3.91 -12.39
N ARG A 238 -7.34 -4.30 -11.27
CA ARG A 238 -7.98 -5.61 -11.11
C ARG A 238 -9.30 -5.74 -11.85
N GLU A 239 -9.89 -4.63 -12.28
CA GLU A 239 -11.10 -4.63 -13.10
C GLU A 239 -10.83 -5.23 -14.49
N LEU A 240 -9.57 -5.26 -14.92
CA LEU A 240 -9.16 -5.89 -16.18
C LEU A 240 -9.25 -7.43 -16.14
N LEU A 241 -9.37 -8.05 -14.95
CA LEU A 241 -9.50 -9.50 -14.76
C LEU A 241 -8.45 -10.32 -15.54
N TYR A 242 -7.18 -9.90 -15.47
CA TYR A 242 -6.05 -10.57 -16.10
C TYR A 242 -5.08 -11.17 -15.09
N ALA A 243 -4.54 -12.35 -15.39
CA ALA A 243 -3.56 -13.06 -14.59
C ALA A 243 -2.27 -13.29 -15.41
N PRO A 244 -1.28 -12.39 -15.34
CA PRO A 244 -0.04 -12.51 -16.12
C PRO A 244 0.75 -13.76 -15.71
N VAL A 245 1.13 -14.59 -16.69
CA VAL A 245 1.89 -15.83 -16.44
C VAL A 245 3.38 -15.72 -16.76
N GLY A 246 3.77 -14.71 -17.52
CA GLY A 246 5.12 -14.58 -18.03
C GLY A 246 5.23 -13.60 -19.20
N PHE A 247 6.46 -13.39 -19.63
CA PHE A 247 6.77 -12.66 -20.85
C PHE A 247 7.30 -13.59 -21.92
N MET A 248 7.14 -13.22 -23.19
CA MET A 248 7.89 -13.80 -24.30
C MET A 248 8.60 -12.68 -25.06
N ASP A 249 9.86 -12.88 -25.40
CA ASP A 249 10.64 -11.91 -26.17
C ASP A 249 11.57 -12.65 -27.13
N ASP A 250 11.74 -12.11 -28.34
CA ASP A 250 12.60 -12.68 -29.37
C ASP A 250 14.07 -12.34 -29.12
N ASP A 251 14.40 -11.36 -28.25
CA ASP A 251 15.77 -11.07 -27.85
C ASP A 251 16.34 -12.20 -26.95
N PRO A 252 17.33 -12.97 -27.43
CA PRO A 252 17.91 -14.07 -26.67
C PRO A 252 18.59 -13.59 -25.38
N LYS A 253 19.02 -12.32 -25.29
CA LYS A 253 19.60 -11.75 -24.07
C LYS A 253 18.59 -11.59 -22.95
N LYS A 254 17.30 -11.69 -23.24
CA LYS A 254 16.23 -11.57 -22.23
C LYS A 254 15.69 -12.93 -21.80
N ALA A 255 15.89 -13.97 -22.60
CA ALA A 255 15.45 -15.32 -22.26
C ALA A 255 15.99 -15.75 -20.87
N GLY A 256 15.10 -16.27 -20.03
CA GLY A 256 15.43 -16.72 -18.67
C GLY A 256 15.49 -15.62 -17.61
N LYS A 257 15.47 -14.34 -17.98
CA LYS A 257 15.39 -13.24 -17.00
C LYS A 257 14.03 -13.20 -16.31
N VAL A 258 13.96 -12.44 -15.22
CA VAL A 258 12.75 -12.27 -14.41
C VAL A 258 12.41 -10.78 -14.30
N ILE A 259 11.15 -10.44 -14.56
CA ILE A 259 10.59 -9.09 -14.44
C ILE A 259 9.39 -9.17 -13.49
N HIS A 260 9.43 -8.46 -12.35
CA HIS A 260 8.39 -8.51 -11.31
C HIS A 260 7.99 -9.94 -10.89
N GLY A 261 8.97 -10.85 -10.78
CA GLY A 261 8.74 -12.25 -10.43
C GLY A 261 8.28 -13.16 -11.58
N LEU A 262 8.01 -12.60 -12.76
CA LEU A 262 7.59 -13.35 -13.95
C LEU A 262 8.76 -13.63 -14.88
N ARG A 263 8.88 -14.88 -15.36
CA ARG A 263 9.95 -15.30 -16.25
C ARG A 263 9.72 -14.79 -17.67
N VAL A 264 10.82 -14.41 -18.33
CA VAL A 264 10.87 -14.14 -19.76
C VAL A 264 11.24 -15.42 -20.51
N PHE A 265 10.33 -15.91 -21.34
CA PHE A 265 10.55 -17.03 -22.25
C PHE A 265 11.15 -16.55 -23.57
N GLY A 266 12.00 -17.37 -24.19
CA GLY A 266 12.56 -17.06 -25.51
C GLY A 266 11.57 -17.36 -26.64
N GLY A 267 11.59 -16.54 -27.69
CA GLY A 267 10.73 -16.65 -28.87
C GLY A 267 11.05 -17.81 -29.84
N ASN A 268 12.07 -18.63 -29.58
CA ASN A 268 12.65 -19.65 -30.48
C ASN A 268 11.77 -20.90 -30.68
N GLY A 269 10.50 -20.74 -31.11
CA GLY A 269 9.58 -21.86 -31.36
C GLY A 269 9.08 -22.57 -30.10
N LEU A 270 9.32 -21.99 -28.92
CA LEU A 270 8.84 -22.52 -27.64
C LEU A 270 7.39 -22.12 -27.34
N PHE A 271 6.78 -21.28 -28.18
CA PHE A 271 5.44 -20.73 -27.95
C PHE A 271 4.39 -21.82 -27.65
N PRO A 272 4.25 -22.90 -28.45
CA PRO A 272 3.29 -23.97 -28.14
C PRO A 272 3.50 -24.60 -26.76
N LYS A 273 4.77 -24.86 -26.40
CA LYS A 273 5.12 -25.48 -25.12
C LYS A 273 4.81 -24.56 -23.95
N ILE A 274 5.09 -23.27 -24.08
CA ILE A 274 4.84 -22.26 -23.06
C ILE A 274 3.34 -22.13 -22.82
N VAL A 275 2.59 -21.95 -23.89
CA VAL A 275 1.14 -21.78 -23.87
C VAL A 275 0.44 -22.93 -23.17
N THR A 276 0.74 -24.17 -23.55
CA THR A 276 0.13 -25.36 -22.92
C THR A 276 0.58 -25.52 -21.48
N ARG A 277 1.89 -25.44 -21.20
CA ARG A 277 2.42 -25.60 -19.83
C ARG A 277 1.87 -24.56 -18.86
N HIS A 278 1.62 -23.35 -19.34
CA HIS A 278 1.13 -22.24 -18.57
C HIS A 278 -0.32 -21.91 -18.88
N ASN A 279 -1.16 -22.87 -19.32
CA ASN A 279 -2.57 -22.73 -19.74
C ASN A 279 -2.93 -21.29 -20.11
N VAL A 280 -2.26 -20.75 -21.12
CA VAL A 280 -2.43 -19.37 -21.56
C VAL A 280 -3.76 -19.25 -22.29
N GLU A 281 -4.58 -18.30 -21.90
CA GLU A 281 -5.88 -18.01 -22.51
C GLU A 281 -5.81 -16.82 -23.47
N GLN A 282 -4.92 -15.84 -23.19
CA GLN A 282 -4.70 -14.71 -24.09
C GLN A 282 -3.22 -14.34 -24.21
N VAL A 283 -2.85 -13.79 -25.36
CA VAL A 283 -1.53 -13.20 -25.60
C VAL A 283 -1.70 -11.69 -25.80
N LEU A 284 -0.95 -10.89 -25.05
CA LEU A 284 -0.96 -9.44 -25.13
C LEU A 284 0.34 -8.93 -25.75
N ILE A 285 0.25 -8.38 -26.96
CA ILE A 285 1.39 -7.75 -27.63
C ILE A 285 1.58 -6.35 -27.06
N SER A 286 2.76 -6.12 -26.48
CA SER A 286 3.14 -4.83 -25.87
C SER A 286 4.22 -4.08 -26.65
N THR A 287 4.91 -4.74 -27.57
CA THR A 287 5.97 -4.10 -28.37
C THR A 287 5.42 -3.57 -29.70
N PRO A 288 5.69 -2.31 -30.07
CA PRO A 288 5.37 -1.80 -31.40
C PRO A 288 6.36 -2.26 -32.48
N ARG A 289 7.47 -2.93 -32.09
CA ARG A 289 8.55 -3.34 -33.01
C ARG A 289 8.37 -4.75 -33.58
N ILE A 290 7.29 -5.43 -33.24
CA ILE A 290 7.00 -6.75 -33.80
C ILE A 290 6.65 -6.59 -35.29
N THR A 291 7.14 -7.48 -36.15
CA THR A 291 6.85 -7.43 -37.58
C THR A 291 5.48 -8.06 -37.89
N GLU A 292 4.84 -7.65 -38.98
CA GLU A 292 3.54 -8.18 -39.42
C GLU A 292 3.61 -9.69 -39.70
N GLU A 293 4.73 -10.19 -40.21
CA GLU A 293 4.93 -11.64 -40.43
C GLU A 293 4.91 -12.40 -39.10
N ARG A 294 5.54 -11.84 -38.06
CA ARG A 294 5.60 -12.44 -36.73
C ARG A 294 4.24 -12.38 -36.02
N ILE A 295 3.47 -11.32 -36.23
CA ILE A 295 2.09 -11.22 -35.74
C ILE A 295 1.22 -12.27 -36.41
N ALA A 296 1.33 -12.46 -37.73
CA ALA A 296 0.59 -13.47 -38.47
C ALA A 296 0.98 -14.91 -38.07
N GLU A 297 2.25 -15.14 -37.74
CA GLU A 297 2.71 -16.41 -37.15
C GLU A 297 2.07 -16.65 -35.77
N LEU A 298 2.16 -15.67 -34.86
CA LEU A 298 1.53 -15.75 -33.53
C LEU A 298 0.02 -15.94 -33.63
N TRP A 299 -0.65 -15.25 -34.55
CA TRP A 299 -2.09 -15.37 -34.77
C TRP A 299 -2.47 -16.81 -35.11
N ARG A 300 -1.79 -17.42 -36.10
CA ARG A 300 -2.03 -18.82 -36.50
C ARG A 300 -1.82 -19.80 -35.33
N GLU A 301 -0.77 -19.61 -34.55
CA GLU A 301 -0.49 -20.44 -33.39
C GLU A 301 -1.51 -20.24 -32.25
N CYS A 302 -2.03 -19.02 -32.07
CA CYS A 302 -3.08 -18.71 -31.10
C CYS A 302 -4.44 -19.29 -31.53
N GLU A 303 -4.83 -19.10 -32.80
CA GLU A 303 -6.07 -19.59 -33.39
C GLU A 303 -6.17 -21.11 -33.31
N ALA A 304 -5.09 -21.82 -33.66
CA ALA A 304 -5.02 -23.28 -33.57
C ALA A 304 -5.23 -23.84 -32.14
N ARG A 305 -5.12 -22.98 -31.11
CA ARG A 305 -5.25 -23.35 -29.69
C ARG A 305 -6.38 -22.61 -28.98
N ASN A 306 -7.22 -21.87 -29.72
CA ASN A 306 -8.32 -21.07 -29.18
C ASN A 306 -7.86 -20.04 -28.13
N ILE A 307 -6.82 -19.28 -28.46
CA ILE A 307 -6.22 -18.25 -27.61
C ILE A 307 -6.45 -16.89 -28.24
N ASP A 308 -6.91 -15.92 -27.44
CA ASP A 308 -7.13 -14.57 -27.93
C ASP A 308 -5.80 -13.83 -28.08
N LEU A 309 -5.53 -13.27 -29.26
CA LEU A 309 -4.41 -12.35 -29.48
C LEU A 309 -4.91 -10.91 -29.42
N LYS A 310 -4.36 -10.10 -28.51
CA LYS A 310 -4.66 -8.66 -28.41
C LYS A 310 -3.38 -7.83 -28.46
N ARG A 311 -3.51 -6.59 -28.91
CA ARG A 311 -2.43 -5.59 -28.88
C ARG A 311 -2.80 -4.48 -27.91
N MET A 312 -1.86 -4.15 -27.02
CA MET A 312 -1.93 -2.94 -26.22
C MET A 312 -1.40 -1.76 -27.05
N SER A 313 -2.12 -0.64 -27.06
CA SER A 313 -1.60 0.62 -27.59
C SER A 313 -1.84 1.75 -26.60
N ILE A 314 -0.80 2.55 -26.35
CA ILE A 314 -0.93 3.81 -25.61
C ILE A 314 -0.86 4.93 -26.65
N ARG A 315 -1.88 5.78 -26.69
CA ARG A 315 -1.96 6.96 -27.57
C ARG A 315 -2.20 8.19 -26.72
N ILE A 316 -1.63 9.31 -27.16
CA ILE A 316 -1.91 10.64 -26.59
C ILE A 316 -2.75 11.36 -27.64
N GLU A 317 -3.98 11.71 -27.27
CA GLU A 317 -4.94 12.36 -28.17
C GLU A 317 -5.18 13.80 -27.73
N SER A 318 -5.33 14.71 -28.71
CA SER A 318 -5.71 16.09 -28.44
C SER A 318 -7.19 16.15 -28.10
N VAL A 319 -7.53 16.72 -26.95
CA VAL A 319 -8.92 16.99 -26.59
C VAL A 319 -9.38 18.25 -27.31
N ASP A 320 -10.21 18.08 -28.34
CA ASP A 320 -10.76 19.21 -29.09
C ASP A 320 -11.85 19.91 -28.27
N LYS A 321 -11.79 21.25 -28.17
CA LYS A 321 -12.72 22.06 -27.37
C LYS A 321 -14.14 22.04 -27.93
N SER A 322 -14.30 21.67 -29.20
CA SER A 322 -15.59 21.54 -29.88
C SER A 322 -16.55 20.55 -29.19
N VAL A 323 -16.02 19.50 -28.55
CA VAL A 323 -16.79 18.48 -27.82
C VAL A 323 -17.56 19.06 -26.63
N PHE A 324 -17.04 20.11 -26.00
CA PHE A 324 -17.69 20.78 -24.87
C PHE A 324 -18.73 21.83 -25.28
N SER A 325 -18.77 22.22 -26.55
CA SER A 325 -19.69 23.26 -27.05
C SER A 325 -21.10 22.76 -27.37
N LEU A 326 -21.31 21.44 -27.42
CA LEU A 326 -22.62 20.84 -27.73
C LEU A 326 -23.62 20.87 -26.56
N HIS A 327 -23.17 21.06 -25.32
CA HIS A 327 -24.07 21.13 -24.15
C HIS A 327 -24.55 22.55 -23.82
N ALA A 328 -24.01 23.60 -24.45
CA ALA A 328 -24.42 24.98 -24.19
C ALA A 328 -25.60 25.45 -25.07
N LYS A 329 -25.92 24.75 -26.17
CA LYS A 329 -26.98 25.16 -27.11
C LYS A 329 -28.35 24.52 -26.86
N SER A 330 -28.48 23.59 -25.91
CA SER A 330 -29.77 22.96 -25.58
C SER A 330 -30.60 23.72 -24.53
N ALA A 331 -30.05 24.77 -23.90
CA ALA A 331 -30.71 25.48 -22.80
C ALA A 331 -31.26 26.86 -23.19
N THR A 332 -31.30 27.21 -24.48
CA THR A 332 -31.67 28.56 -24.95
C THR A 332 -32.84 28.60 -25.92
N ASN A 333 -33.60 27.50 -26.09
CA ASN A 333 -34.72 27.47 -27.05
C ASN A 333 -36.12 27.30 -26.42
N ASP A 334 -36.26 27.44 -25.10
CA ASP A 334 -37.56 27.40 -24.40
C ASP A 334 -38.01 28.80 -23.94
N ASN A 335 -37.87 29.82 -24.79
CA ASN A 335 -38.51 31.13 -24.59
C ASN A 335 -38.83 31.78 -25.94
N ILE A 336 -39.92 31.33 -26.58
CA ILE A 336 -40.72 32.12 -27.52
C ILE A 336 -42.18 31.97 -27.11
#